data_AF-B0MW09-F1
#
_entry.id   AF-B0MW09-F1
#
_cell.length_a   1.000
_cell.length_b   1.000
_cell.length_c   1.000
_cell.angle_alpha   90.00
_cell.angle_beta   90.00
_cell.angle_gamma   90.00
#
_symmetry.space_group_name_H-M   'P 1'
#
loop_
_entity.id
_entity.type
_entity.pdbx_description
1 polymer ?
#
loop_
_entity_poly.entity_id
_entity_poly.type
_entity_poly.pdbx_seq_one_letter_code
_entity_poly.pdbx_strand_id
1 'polypeptide(L)'
;MYLSILRLWNFRKYAGADNKPGLEIHFQKGVNVLIGENDSGKTAIVDAIRYVLRTQSGEFIQFEDKDFYQDSDGNRKDEFKINVKEKGKVNDNTAKMQSTNQLGV
;
A
#
# COMPACT_ATOMS: atom_id res chain seq x y z
N MET A 1 10.03 17.05 9.02
CA MET A 1 9.89 15.69 8.46
C MET A 1 8.42 15.47 8.11
N TYR A 2 8.09 14.92 6.94
CA TYR A 2 6.72 14.59 6.54
C TYR A 2 6.72 13.46 5.49
N LEU A 3 5.64 12.68 5.42
CA LEU A 3 5.40 11.73 4.32
C LEU A 3 5.38 12.49 3.00
N SER A 4 6.26 12.17 2.06
CA SER A 4 6.41 12.89 0.79
C SER A 4 5.99 12.06 -0.43
N ILE A 5 6.21 10.74 -0.40
CA ILE A 5 5.78 9.85 -1.48
C ILE A 5 5.22 8.57 -0.89
N LEU A 6 4.09 8.09 -1.41
CA LEU A 6 3.57 6.74 -1.24
C LEU A 6 3.59 6.04 -2.59
N ARG A 7 4.05 4.79 -2.63
CA ARG A 7 4.00 3.92 -3.80
C ARG A 7 3.41 2.57 -3.46
N LEU A 8 2.47 2.10 -4.28
CA LEU A 8 1.74 0.85 -4.10
C LEU A 8 1.95 -0.07 -5.30
N TRP A 9 2.33 -1.32 -5.05
CA TRP A 9 2.37 -2.38 -6.06
C TRP A 9 1.48 -3.51 -5.57
N ASN A 10 0.50 -3.89 -6.39
CA ASN A 10 -0.41 -5.01 -6.18
C ASN A 10 -1.15 -4.96 -4.83
N PHE A 11 -1.36 -3.78 -4.27
CA PHE A 11 -2.05 -3.60 -3.00
C PHE A 11 -3.51 -3.23 -3.25
N ARG A 12 -4.43 -4.11 -2.84
CA ARG A 12 -5.88 -4.00 -3.08
C ARG A 12 -6.15 -3.68 -4.54
N LYS A 13 -6.81 -2.56 -4.86
CA LYS A 13 -7.16 -2.22 -6.25
C LYS A 13 -6.01 -1.70 -7.13
N TYR A 14 -4.81 -1.49 -6.58
CA TYR A 14 -3.70 -0.87 -7.31
C TYR A 14 -2.72 -1.92 -7.84
N ALA A 15 -2.90 -2.35 -9.09
CA ALA A 15 -1.99 -3.27 -9.77
C ALA A 15 -0.73 -2.57 -10.27
N GLY A 16 0.44 -3.11 -9.92
CA GLY A 16 1.70 -2.72 -10.54
C GLY A 16 1.95 -3.47 -11.85
N ALA A 17 2.72 -2.86 -12.75
CA ALA A 17 3.15 -3.48 -14.01
C ALA A 17 4.58 -3.04 -14.33
N ASP A 18 5.38 -3.89 -14.98
CA ASP A 18 6.74 -3.57 -15.46
C ASP A 18 7.63 -2.90 -14.40
N ASN A 19 7.64 -3.44 -13.18
CA ASN A 19 8.33 -2.90 -11.99
C ASN A 19 7.86 -1.51 -11.51
N LYS A 20 6.83 -0.92 -12.13
CA LYS A 20 6.24 0.37 -11.73
C LYS A 20 5.09 0.17 -10.74
N PRO A 21 4.90 1.12 -9.80
CA PRO A 21 3.77 1.07 -8.89
C PRO A 21 2.46 1.27 -9.65
N GLY A 22 1.39 0.63 -9.18
CA GLY A 22 0.03 0.89 -9.65
C GLY A 22 -0.51 2.23 -9.18
N LEU A 23 0.11 2.81 -8.15
CA LEU A 23 -0.19 4.15 -7.67
C LEU A 23 1.06 4.79 -7.07
N GLU A 24 1.36 6.04 -7.46
CA GLU A 24 2.33 6.91 -6.81
C GLU A 24 1.66 8.23 -6.43
N ILE A 25 1.72 8.60 -5.15
CA ILE A 25 1.15 9.85 -4.63
C ILE A 25 2.27 10.71 -4.07
N HIS A 26 2.29 11.99 -4.46
CA HIS A 26 3.19 13.01 -3.92
C HIS A 26 2.45 13.86 -2.90
N PHE A 27 2.88 13.80 -1.66
CA PHE A 27 2.31 14.56 -0.55
C PHE A 27 3.06 15.87 -0.35
N GLN A 28 2.31 16.90 0.02
CA GLN A 28 2.85 18.21 0.37
C GLN A 28 3.06 18.32 1.89
N LYS A 29 3.94 19.26 2.30
CA LYS A 29 4.06 19.63 3.70
C LYS A 29 2.75 20.29 4.16
N GLY A 30 2.21 19.85 5.29
CA GLY A 30 0.95 20.35 5.84
C GLY A 30 -0.17 19.34 5.69
N VAL A 31 -1.39 19.83 5.40
CA VAL A 31 -2.59 19.00 5.29
C VAL A 31 -2.78 18.57 3.83
N ASN A 32 -2.96 17.26 3.61
CA ASN A 32 -3.31 16.69 2.31
C ASN A 32 -4.74 16.14 2.41
N VAL A 33 -5.58 16.42 1.43
CA VAL A 33 -6.98 15.97 1.40
C VAL A 33 -7.15 14.96 0.28
N LEU A 34 -7.66 13.77 0.60
CA LEU A 34 -8.01 12.73 -0.38
C LEU A 34 -9.52 12.81 -0.65
N ILE A 35 -9.90 13.09 -1.90
CA ILE A 35 -11.30 13.26 -2.33
C ILE A 35 -11.62 12.27 -3.45
N GLY A 36 -12.86 11.79 -3.49
CA GLY A 36 -13.36 10.90 -4.54
C GLY A 36 -14.56 10.09 -4.06
N GLU A 37 -15.16 9.31 -4.95
CA GLU A 37 -16.32 8.45 -4.66
C GLU A 37 -16.02 7.36 -3.63
N ASN A 38 -17.06 6.79 -3.02
CA ASN A 38 -16.90 5.58 -2.21
C ASN A 38 -16.25 4.47 -3.05
N ASP A 39 -15.41 3.65 -2.40
CA ASP A 39 -14.67 2.56 -3.05
C ASP A 39 -13.67 2.98 -4.16
N SER A 40 -13.42 4.30 -4.31
CA SER A 40 -12.40 4.82 -5.22
C SER A 40 -10.98 4.43 -4.82
N GLY A 41 -10.75 4.01 -3.57
CA GLY A 41 -9.45 3.55 -3.06
C GLY A 41 -8.81 4.46 -2.01
N LYS A 42 -9.54 5.48 -1.52
CA LYS A 42 -9.07 6.38 -0.45
C LYS A 42 -8.69 5.64 0.84
N THR A 43 -9.53 4.73 1.30
CA THR A 43 -9.26 3.91 2.50
C THR A 43 -8.01 3.04 2.31
N ALA A 44 -7.81 2.46 1.11
CA ALA A 44 -6.61 1.70 0.80
C ALA A 44 -5.32 2.55 0.88
N ILE A 45 -5.35 3.81 0.43
CA ILE A 45 -4.21 4.72 0.55
C ILE A 45 -3.85 4.97 2.02
N VAL A 46 -4.85 5.26 2.86
CA VAL A 46 -4.64 5.52 4.29
C VAL A 46 -4.14 4.28 5.01
N ASP A 47 -4.71 3.11 4.72
CA ASP A 47 -4.29 1.85 5.32
C ASP A 47 -2.86 1.48 4.93
N ALA A 48 -2.47 1.67 3.67
CA ALA A 48 -1.10 1.43 3.23
C ALA A 48 -0.07 2.28 3.99
N ILE A 49 -0.40 3.54 4.27
CA ILE A 49 0.44 4.42 5.09
C ILE A 49 0.54 3.89 6.53
N ARG A 50 -0.58 3.46 7.12
CA ARG A 50 -0.62 2.88 8.49
C ARG A 50 0.23 1.62 8.59
N TYR A 51 0.13 0.72 7.60
CA TYR A 51 0.91 -0.52 7.53
C TYR A 51 2.42 -0.26 7.59
N VAL A 52 2.91 0.70 6.82
CA VAL A 52 4.34 0.98 6.73
C VAL A 52 4.86 1.79 7.92
N LEU A 53 4.10 2.79 8.38
CA LEU A 53 4.56 3.68 9.43
C LEU A 53 4.34 3.13 10.85
N ARG A 54 3.63 2.00 11.01
CA ARG A 54 3.38 1.33 12.29
C ARG A 54 2.95 2.30 13.39
N THR A 55 2.00 3.20 13.08
CA THR A 55 1.44 4.11 14.10
C THR A 55 0.84 3.25 15.22
N GLN A 56 1.43 3.34 16.42
CA GLN A 56 1.06 2.54 17.60
C GLN A 56 -0.31 2.97 18.18
N SER A 57 -1.37 2.92 17.39
CA SER A 57 -2.74 3.09 17.89
C SER A 57 -3.29 1.80 18.54
N GLY A 58 -2.43 0.86 18.93
CA GLY A 58 -2.80 -0.34 19.70
C GLY A 58 -3.41 -1.48 18.89
N GLU A 59 -3.86 -1.25 17.66
CA GLU A 59 -4.36 -2.30 16.77
C GLU A 59 -3.23 -2.91 15.94
N PHE A 60 -3.07 -4.23 16.06
CA PHE A 60 -2.18 -5.01 15.21
C PHE A 60 -2.82 -5.12 13.83
N ILE A 61 -2.47 -4.22 12.90
CA ILE A 61 -2.95 -4.32 11.53
C ILE A 61 -2.16 -5.45 10.85
N GLN A 62 -2.76 -6.64 10.81
CA GLN A 62 -2.25 -7.76 10.04
C GLN A 62 -2.64 -7.61 8.56
N PHE A 63 -1.81 -8.16 7.69
CA PHE A 63 -2.14 -8.27 6.27
C PHE A 63 -3.12 -9.42 6.09
N GLU A 64 -4.11 -9.21 5.23
CA GLU A 64 -5.11 -10.22 4.86
C GLU A 64 -5.02 -10.56 3.37
N ASP A 65 -5.58 -11.70 2.96
CA ASP A 65 -5.61 -12.10 1.56
C ASP A 65 -6.31 -11.09 0.64
N LYS A 66 -7.24 -10.29 1.20
CA LYS A 66 -7.93 -9.21 0.48
C LYS A 66 -7.03 -8.00 0.18
N ASP A 67 -5.87 -7.90 0.83
CA ASP A 67 -4.91 -6.83 0.58
C ASP A 67 -4.08 -7.06 -0.69
N PHE A 68 -4.11 -8.27 -1.24
CA PHE A 68 -3.51 -8.58 -2.53
C PHE A 68 -4.43 -8.17 -3.68
N TYR A 69 -3.85 -7.59 -4.72
CA TYR A 69 -4.60 -7.23 -5.92
C TYR A 69 -5.23 -8.45 -6.56
N GLN A 70 -6.49 -8.31 -6.94
CA GLN A 70 -7.26 -9.28 -7.69
C GLN A 70 -7.86 -8.58 -8.91
N ASP A 71 -7.65 -9.14 -10.10
CA ASP A 71 -8.28 -8.63 -11.31
C ASP A 71 -9.76 -9.02 -11.41
N SER A 72 -10.43 -8.54 -12.46
CA SER A 72 -11.84 -8.81 -12.72
C SER A 72 -12.15 -10.29 -13.01
N ASP A 73 -11.15 -11.05 -13.46
CA ASP A 73 -11.26 -12.49 -13.73
C ASP A 73 -11.03 -13.34 -12.47
N GLY A 74 -10.70 -12.68 -11.35
CA GLY A 74 -10.47 -13.31 -10.06
C GLY A 74 -9.03 -13.74 -9.83
N ASN A 75 -8.09 -13.42 -10.71
CA ASN A 75 -6.68 -13.77 -10.53
C ASN A 75 -6.06 -12.84 -9.48
N ARG A 76 -5.64 -13.44 -8.36
CA ARG A 76 -5.00 -12.73 -7.25
C ARG A 76 -3.48 -12.76 -7.38
N LYS A 77 -2.84 -11.63 -7.15
CA LYS A 77 -1.38 -11.53 -7.02
C LYS A 77 -0.94 -12.20 -5.72
N ASP A 78 0.19 -12.89 -5.78
CA ASP A 78 0.83 -13.56 -4.65
C ASP A 78 1.73 -12.62 -3.85
N GLU A 79 2.02 -11.42 -4.37
CA GLU A 79 2.82 -10.43 -3.68
C GLU A 79 2.25 -9.02 -3.77
N PHE A 80 2.51 -8.23 -2.74
CA PHE A 80 2.37 -6.79 -2.80
C PHE A 80 3.53 -6.08 -2.10
N LYS A 81 3.73 -4.80 -2.47
CA LYS A 81 4.74 -3.92 -1.90
C LYS A 81 4.14 -2.55 -1.64
N ILE A 82 4.47 -1.99 -0.49
CA ILE A 82 4.14 -0.62 -0.11
C ILE A 82 5.45 0.07 0.25
N ASN A 83 5.72 1.22 -0.38
CA ASN A 83 6.90 2.02 -0.11
C ASN A 83 6.49 3.44 0.27
N VAL A 84 7.15 3.97 1.29
CA VAL A 84 6.92 5.30 1.83
C VAL A 84 8.25 6.04 1.89
N LYS A 85 8.29 7.22 1.29
CA LYS A 85 9.42 8.16 1.41
C LYS A 85 9.04 9.34 2.28
N GLU A 86 9.83 9.60 3.31
CA GLU A 86 9.70 10.77 4.17
C GLU A 86 10.69 11.86 3.75
N LYS A 87 10.22 13.10 3.58
CA LYS A 87 11.11 14.23 3.31
C LYS A 87 12.00 14.47 4.53
N GLY A 88 13.31 14.42 4.32
CA GLY A 88 14.33 14.57 5.35
C GLY A 88 14.91 13.26 5.87
N LYS A 89 14.46 12.10 5.37
CA LYS A 89 15.13 10.80 5.56
C LYS A 89 15.85 10.37 4.28
N VAL A 90 16.98 9.70 4.45
CA VAL A 90 17.78 9.14 3.33
C VAL A 90 17.12 7.87 2.78
N ASN A 91 16.63 7.02 3.69
CA ASN A 91 16.05 5.72 3.35
C ASN A 91 14.52 5.77 3.35
N ASP A 92 13.93 5.02 2.42
CA ASP A 92 12.49 4.80 2.36
C ASP A 92 12.09 3.63 3.29
N ASN A 93 10.89 3.70 3.87
CA ASN A 93 10.30 2.57 4.58
C ASN A 93 9.53 1.70 3.59
N THR A 94 9.70 0.38 3.67
CA THR A 94 9.04 -0.55 2.75
C THR A 94 8.44 -1.72 3.50
N ALA A 95 7.17 -2.01 3.24
CA ALA A 95 6.53 -3.28 3.58
C ALA A 95 6.39 -4.12 2.32
N LYS A 96 6.72 -5.40 2.42
CA LYS A 96 6.52 -6.40 1.36
C LYS A 96 5.86 -7.61 1.99
N MET A 97 4.91 -8.19 1.28
CA MET A 97 4.24 -9.41 1.70
C MET A 97 4.17 -10.37 0.52
N GLN A 98 4.34 -11.65 0.82
CA GLN A 98 4.09 -12.77 -0.08
C GLN A 98 2.94 -13.58 0.53
N SER A 99 2.03 -14.07 -0.29
CA SER A 99 0.96 -14.96 0.15
C SER A 99 1.58 -16.26 0.64
N THR A 100 1.11 -16.77 1.77
CA THR A 100 1.61 -18.01 2.39
C THR A 100 1.15 -19.28 1.67
N ASN A 101 0.39 -19.19 0.57
CA ASN A 101 -0.05 -20.35 -0.21
C ASN A 101 1.03 -20.87 -1.16
N GLN A 102 2.09 -21.43 -0.58
CA GLN A 102 2.86 -22.52 -1.17
C GLN A 102 3.09 -23.57 -0.08
N LEU A 103 2.09 -24.44 0.12
CA LEU A 103 2.19 -25.83 0.60
C LEU A 103 0.76 -26.38 0.79
N GLY A 104 0.33 -27.30 -0.07
CA GLY A 104 -0.90 -28.07 0.18
C GLY A 104 -1.69 -28.58 -1.03
N VAL A 105 -1.05 -29.24 -2.00
CA VAL A 105 -1.24 -30.68 -2.37
C VAL A 105 -0.11 -31.12 -3.30
#